data_AF-A0A916I5Y4-F1
#
_entry.id   AF-A0A916I5Y4-F1
#
_cell.length_a   1.000
_cell.length_b   1.000
_cell.length_c   1.000
_cell.angle_alpha   90.00
_cell.angle_beta   90.00
_cell.angle_gamma   90.00
#
_symmetry.space_group_name_H-M   'P 1'
#
loop_
_entity.id
_entity.type
_entity.pdbx_description
1 polymer ?
#
loop_
_entity_poly.entity_id
_entity_poly.type
_entity_poly.pdbx_seq_one_letter_code
_entity_poly.pdbx_strand_id
1 'polypeptide(L)'
;MKKFESIVIDFVSGVVPWLSPIVPAFLTFSHALNVMHYPLLIAIVAGVVVECLGLAAINTAVSFWQYNDEKKIRSENALLNLDRKGRDKARRRKQVSAPFKVAVGIGAFYIGVILLFNGLLDVASYNFQLTAIQWATVAGNVMLSLLSLPGGLIIAIRSQHARRMVEAETKRTARMGANGREQYANTYEQYANEARTGANKVTREIFVTQWQANGHKSIAALANELGVNPRTAQKWVKNG
;
A
#
# COMPACT_ATOMS: atom_id res chain seq x y z
N MET A 1 7.42 -29.90 31.49
CA MET A 1 8.33 -30.12 30.34
C MET A 1 7.84 -29.44 29.06
N LYS A 2 6.65 -29.74 28.52
CA LYS A 2 6.14 -29.12 27.26
C LYS A 2 6.14 -27.57 27.21
N LYS A 3 5.87 -26.89 28.32
CA LYS A 3 5.91 -25.41 28.39
C LYS A 3 7.32 -24.84 28.26
N PHE A 4 8.32 -25.50 28.84
CA PHE A 4 9.71 -25.05 28.78
C PHE A 4 10.27 -25.24 27.36
N GLU A 5 9.95 -26.38 26.74
CA GLU A 5 10.31 -26.66 25.34
C GLU A 5 9.76 -25.61 24.38
N SER A 6 8.48 -25.24 24.51
CA SER A 6 7.89 -24.14 23.72
C SER A 6 8.64 -22.83 23.89
N ILE A 7 8.95 -22.43 25.13
CA ILE A 7 9.66 -21.18 25.42
C ILE A 7 11.06 -21.17 24.78
N VAL A 8 11.79 -22.28 24.84
CA VAL A 8 13.12 -22.38 24.23
C VAL A 8 13.01 -22.33 22.70
N ILE A 9 12.06 -23.05 22.10
CA ILE A 9 11.84 -23.02 20.65
C ILE A 9 11.44 -21.61 20.19
N ASP A 10 10.58 -20.93 20.93
CA ASP A 10 10.17 -19.54 20.64
C ASP A 10 11.34 -18.56 20.76
N PHE A 11 12.20 -18.73 21.76
CA PHE A 11 13.41 -17.92 21.91
C PHE A 11 14.41 -18.18 20.78
N VAL A 12 14.70 -19.44 20.46
CA VAL A 12 15.65 -19.83 19.41
C VAL A 12 15.15 -19.35 18.05
N SER A 13 13.87 -19.56 17.75
CA SER A 13 13.25 -19.08 16.49
C SER A 13 13.21 -17.56 16.40
N GLY A 14 13.13 -16.87 17.55
CA GLY A 14 13.20 -15.41 17.62
C GLY A 14 14.62 -14.85 17.44
N VAL A 15 15.66 -15.51 17.96
CA VAL A 15 17.04 -14.99 18.01
C VAL A 15 17.92 -15.49 16.88
N VAL A 16 17.88 -16.78 16.54
CA VAL A 16 18.80 -17.40 15.56
C VAL A 16 18.74 -16.72 14.18
N PRO A 17 17.58 -16.33 13.64
CA PRO A 17 17.53 -15.62 12.36
C PRO A 17 18.32 -14.30 12.35
N TRP A 18 18.44 -13.62 13.48
CA TRP A 18 19.23 -12.38 13.60
C TRP A 18 20.73 -12.63 13.70
N LEU A 19 21.13 -13.79 14.23
CA LEU A 19 22.54 -14.17 14.34
C LEU A 19 23.07 -14.86 13.08
N SER A 20 22.19 -15.45 12.26
CA SER A 20 22.58 -16.16 11.03
C SER A 20 23.48 -15.35 10.08
N PRO A 21 23.28 -14.03 9.88
CA PRO A 21 24.15 -13.21 9.01
C PRO A 21 25.55 -12.93 9.57
N ILE A 22 25.82 -13.21 10.85
CA ILE A 22 27.13 -12.96 11.48
C ILE A 22 28.22 -13.83 10.85
N VAL A 23 27.89 -15.08 10.51
CA VAL A 23 28.85 -16.02 9.92
C VAL A 23 29.42 -15.52 8.58
N PRO A 24 28.59 -15.21 7.55
CA PRO A 24 29.12 -14.68 6.30
C PRO A 24 29.83 -13.33 6.47
N ALA A 25 29.37 -12.46 7.39
CA ALA A 25 30.03 -11.20 7.68
C ALA A 25 31.44 -11.39 8.27
N PHE A 26 31.58 -12.33 9.20
CA PHE A 26 32.87 -12.70 9.79
C PHE A 26 33.82 -13.29 8.74
N LEU A 27 33.33 -14.16 7.85
CA LEU A 27 34.14 -14.70 6.76
C LEU A 27 34.62 -13.59 5.82
N THR A 28 33.73 -12.67 5.43
CA THR A 28 34.13 -11.52 4.61
C THR A 28 35.16 -10.64 5.30
N PHE A 29 35.00 -10.37 6.60
CA PHE A 29 35.99 -9.64 7.40
C PHE A 29 37.35 -10.36 7.40
N SER A 30 37.36 -11.66 7.71
CA SER A 30 38.57 -12.47 7.77
C SER A 30 39.29 -12.50 6.43
N HIS A 31 38.56 -12.72 5.33
CA HIS A 31 39.13 -12.73 3.99
C HIS A 31 39.66 -11.36 3.56
N ALA A 32 38.94 -10.28 3.89
CA ALA A 32 39.41 -8.93 3.62
C ALA A 32 40.72 -8.63 4.36
N LEU A 33 40.84 -9.04 5.63
CA LEU A 33 42.02 -8.80 6.45
C LEU A 33 43.20 -9.70 6.07
N ASN A 34 42.96 -11.01 5.98
CA ASN A 34 44.02 -12.02 5.90
C ASN A 34 44.41 -12.41 4.48
N VAL A 35 43.48 -12.34 3.52
CA VAL A 35 43.73 -12.76 2.12
C VAL A 35 43.97 -11.55 1.23
N MET A 36 43.13 -10.52 1.33
CA MET A 36 43.26 -9.30 0.52
C MET A 36 44.15 -8.23 1.17
N HIS A 37 44.61 -8.46 2.40
CA HIS A 37 45.49 -7.57 3.16
C HIS A 37 44.94 -6.14 3.29
N TYR A 38 43.62 -6.00 3.41
CA TYR A 38 43.02 -4.70 3.67
C TYR A 38 43.36 -4.21 5.09
N PRO A 39 43.47 -2.88 5.28
CA PRO A 39 43.53 -2.30 6.61
C PRO A 39 42.35 -2.75 7.47
N LEU A 40 42.58 -2.95 8.78
CA LEU A 40 41.58 -3.44 9.74
C LEU A 40 40.24 -2.71 9.64
N LEU A 41 40.27 -1.37 9.57
CA LEU A 41 39.06 -0.56 9.46
C LEU A 41 38.25 -0.86 8.18
N ILE A 42 38.93 -1.08 7.05
CA ILE A 42 38.26 -1.39 5.78
C ILE A 42 37.65 -2.80 5.83
N ALA A 43 38.35 -3.77 6.43
CA ALA A 43 37.81 -5.11 6.62
C ALA A 43 36.56 -5.10 7.52
N ILE A 44 36.57 -4.33 8.62
CA ILE A 44 35.41 -4.18 9.51
C ILE A 44 34.22 -3.60 8.73
N VAL A 45 34.45 -2.53 7.96
CA VAL A 45 33.39 -1.92 7.14
C VAL A 45 32.83 -2.91 6.13
N ALA A 46 33.68 -3.71 5.47
CA ALA A 46 33.24 -4.74 4.54
C ALA A 46 32.30 -5.76 5.20
N GLY A 47 32.67 -6.30 6.38
CA GLY A 47 31.82 -7.22 7.13
C GLY A 47 30.48 -6.61 7.54
N VAL A 48 30.48 -5.39 8.07
CA VAL A 48 29.26 -4.67 8.48
C VAL A 48 28.34 -4.39 7.30
N VAL A 49 28.89 -3.98 6.15
CA VAL A 49 28.11 -3.74 4.92
C VAL A 49 27.41 -5.02 4.47
N VAL A 50 28.11 -6.16 4.46
CA VAL A 50 27.53 -7.47 4.12
C VAL A 50 26.39 -7.82 5.07
N GLU A 51 26.60 -7.72 6.38
CA GLU A 51 25.56 -8.00 7.38
C GLU A 51 24.32 -7.13 7.20
N CYS A 52 24.51 -5.80 7.11
CA CYS A 52 23.43 -4.83 6.97
C CYS A 52 22.65 -5.03 5.67
N LEU A 53 23.35 -5.33 4.57
CA LEU A 53 22.73 -5.56 3.26
C LEU A 53 21.91 -6.85 3.27
N GLY A 54 22.41 -7.92 3.88
CA GLY A 54 21.68 -9.17 4.06
C GLY A 54 20.39 -8.97 4.87
N LEU A 55 20.48 -8.29 6.01
CA LEU A 55 19.32 -7.96 6.84
C LEU A 55 18.31 -7.09 6.09
N ALA A 56 18.78 -6.09 5.35
CA ALA A 56 17.91 -5.21 4.56
C ALA A 56 17.17 -5.98 3.45
N ALA A 57 17.84 -6.93 2.78
CA ALA A 57 17.24 -7.76 1.74
C ALA A 57 16.13 -8.64 2.30
N ILE A 58 16.41 -9.37 3.39
CA ILE A 58 15.44 -10.26 4.05
C ILE A 58 14.24 -9.47 4.56
N ASN A 59 14.48 -8.37 5.29
CA ASN A 59 13.42 -7.52 5.81
C ASN A 59 12.51 -6.99 4.70
N THR A 60 13.09 -6.60 3.56
CA THR A 60 12.32 -6.11 2.40
C THR A 60 11.47 -7.22 1.78
N ALA A 61 12.02 -8.42 1.61
CA ALA A 61 11.27 -9.56 1.10
C ALA A 61 10.11 -9.93 2.03
N VAL A 62 10.35 -10.04 3.34
CA VAL A 62 9.32 -10.37 4.33
C VAL A 62 8.24 -9.30 4.38
N SER A 63 8.62 -8.02 4.41
CA SER A 63 7.66 -6.91 4.39
C SER A 63 6.76 -6.95 3.15
N PHE A 64 7.32 -7.25 1.98
CA PHE A 64 6.53 -7.37 0.74
C PHE A 64 5.66 -8.63 0.70
N TRP A 65 6.10 -9.72 1.33
CA TRP A 65 5.28 -10.91 1.49
C TRP A 65 4.08 -10.66 2.39
N GLN A 66 4.31 -10.13 3.60
CA GLN A 66 3.27 -9.78 4.57
C GLN A 66 2.25 -8.81 3.95
N TYR A 67 2.72 -7.76 3.27
CA TYR A 67 1.82 -6.82 2.57
C TYR A 67 0.93 -7.52 1.53
N ASN A 68 1.49 -8.45 0.75
CA ASN A 68 0.72 -9.18 -0.25
C ASN A 68 -0.28 -10.17 0.37
N ASP A 69 0.06 -10.77 1.52
CA ASP A 69 -0.80 -11.69 2.25
C ASP A 69 -1.97 -10.97 2.94
N GLU A 70 -1.69 -9.91 3.70
CA GLU A 70 -2.72 -9.05 4.30
C GLU A 70 -3.69 -8.50 3.27
N LYS A 71 -3.17 -8.14 2.10
CA LYS A 71 -3.98 -7.68 0.98
C LYS A 71 -4.91 -8.78 0.47
N LYS A 72 -4.43 -10.02 0.35
CA LYS A 72 -5.25 -11.16 -0.07
C LYS A 72 -6.42 -11.36 0.91
N ILE A 73 -6.13 -11.40 2.20
CA ILE A 73 -7.12 -11.54 3.28
C ILE A 73 -8.14 -10.39 3.22
N ARG A 74 -7.66 -9.14 3.11
CA ARG A 74 -8.53 -7.95 3.02
C ARG A 74 -9.44 -7.99 1.79
N SER A 75 -8.90 -8.46 0.66
CA SER A 75 -9.67 -8.59 -0.57
C SER A 75 -10.75 -9.66 -0.45
N GLU A 76 -10.46 -10.77 0.22
CA GLU A 76 -11.40 -11.86 0.46
C GLU A 76 -12.52 -11.42 1.41
N ASN A 77 -12.18 -10.82 2.54
CA ASN A 77 -13.16 -10.27 3.50
C ASN A 77 -14.08 -9.21 2.87
N ALA A 78 -13.54 -8.36 1.99
CA ALA A 78 -14.35 -7.39 1.27
C ALA A 78 -15.33 -8.03 0.27
N LEU A 79 -15.03 -9.22 -0.26
CA LEU A 79 -15.89 -9.93 -1.20
C LEU A 79 -17.03 -10.69 -0.50
N LEU A 80 -16.90 -11.01 0.80
CA LEU A 80 -17.93 -11.74 1.55
C LEU A 80 -19.25 -10.96 1.66
N ASN A 81 -19.19 -9.63 1.72
CA ASN A 81 -20.35 -8.75 1.88
C ASN A 81 -20.92 -8.21 0.56
N LEU A 82 -20.37 -8.64 -0.59
CA LEU A 82 -20.77 -8.13 -1.90
C LEU A 82 -21.67 -9.11 -2.65
N ASP A 83 -22.66 -8.56 -3.36
CA ASP A 83 -23.47 -9.31 -4.32
C ASP A 83 -22.61 -9.84 -5.49
N ARG A 84 -23.15 -10.76 -6.32
CA ARG A 84 -22.40 -11.35 -7.45
C ARG A 84 -21.79 -10.28 -8.37
N LYS A 85 -22.52 -9.21 -8.70
CA LYS A 85 -22.02 -8.13 -9.57
C LYS A 85 -20.95 -7.27 -8.88
N GLY A 86 -21.09 -7.01 -7.59
CA GLY A 86 -20.11 -6.30 -6.77
C GLY A 86 -18.79 -7.05 -6.67
N ARG A 87 -18.83 -8.38 -6.54
CA ARG A 87 -17.62 -9.23 -6.52
C ARG A 87 -16.83 -9.14 -7.83
N ASP A 88 -17.49 -9.16 -8.98
CA ASP A 88 -16.82 -9.04 -10.28
C ASP A 88 -16.17 -7.66 -10.46
N LYS A 89 -16.87 -6.59 -10.04
CA LYS A 89 -16.33 -5.23 -10.07
C LYS A 89 -15.14 -5.07 -9.11
N ALA A 90 -15.20 -5.69 -7.93
CA ALA A 90 -14.10 -5.69 -6.97
C ALA A 90 -12.88 -6.46 -7.49
N ARG A 91 -13.07 -7.62 -8.14
CA ARG A 91 -12.00 -8.38 -8.80
C ARG A 91 -11.32 -7.61 -9.94
N ARG A 92 -12.09 -6.79 -10.70
CA ARG A 92 -11.54 -5.93 -11.77
C ARG A 92 -10.71 -4.76 -11.26
N ARG A 93 -10.81 -4.37 -9.99
CA ARG A 93 -9.94 -3.34 -9.42
C ARG A 93 -8.54 -3.94 -9.25
N LYS A 94 -7.67 -3.70 -10.22
CA LYS A 94 -6.25 -4.06 -10.18
C LYS A 94 -5.57 -3.35 -9.01
N GLN A 95 -5.59 -3.98 -7.85
CA GLN A 95 -4.91 -3.46 -6.67
C GLN A 95 -3.41 -3.67 -6.85
N VAL A 96 -2.61 -2.65 -6.52
CA VAL A 96 -1.14 -2.69 -6.62
C VAL A 96 -0.59 -3.74 -5.64
N SER A 97 0.14 -4.74 -6.12
CA SER A 97 0.89 -5.70 -5.28
C SER A 97 2.28 -5.17 -4.99
N ALA A 98 2.85 -5.55 -3.84
CA ALA A 98 4.26 -5.32 -3.58
C ALA A 98 5.10 -6.22 -4.50
N PRO A 99 6.26 -5.74 -4.99
CA PRO A 99 7.11 -6.48 -5.92
C PRO A 99 7.95 -7.55 -5.20
N PHE A 100 7.29 -8.49 -4.51
CA PHE A 100 7.92 -9.53 -3.69
C PHE A 100 8.95 -10.37 -4.49
N LYS A 101 8.59 -10.81 -5.70
CA LYS A 101 9.49 -11.60 -6.56
C LYS A 101 10.79 -10.86 -6.87
N VAL A 102 10.72 -9.55 -7.05
CA VAL A 102 11.90 -8.71 -7.31
C VAL A 102 12.77 -8.62 -6.06
N ALA A 103 12.18 -8.41 -4.88
CA ALA A 103 12.91 -8.40 -3.61
C ALA A 103 13.62 -9.73 -3.33
N VAL A 104 12.95 -10.87 -3.56
CA VAL A 104 13.56 -12.20 -3.43
C VAL A 104 14.70 -12.38 -4.43
N GLY A 105 14.51 -11.96 -5.69
CA GLY A 105 15.57 -12.00 -6.71
C GLY A 105 16.81 -11.20 -6.32
N ILE A 106 16.64 -10.00 -5.76
CA ILE A 106 17.74 -9.17 -5.27
C ILE A 106 18.45 -9.85 -4.09
N GLY A 107 17.70 -10.44 -3.15
CA GLY A 107 18.26 -11.20 -2.04
C GLY A 107 19.06 -12.42 -2.50
N ALA A 108 18.53 -13.19 -3.46
CA ALA A 108 19.22 -14.33 -4.05
C ALA A 108 20.50 -13.92 -4.79
N PHE A 109 20.45 -12.82 -5.55
CA PHE A 109 21.63 -12.26 -6.22
C PHE A 109 22.71 -11.87 -5.20
N TYR A 110 22.34 -11.16 -4.13
CA TYR A 110 23.25 -10.81 -3.04
C TYR A 110 23.90 -12.05 -2.43
N ILE A 111 23.12 -13.07 -2.06
CA ILE A 111 23.64 -14.33 -1.50
C ILE A 111 24.62 -14.98 -2.48
N GLY A 112 24.28 -15.02 -3.77
CA GLY A 112 25.16 -15.54 -4.81
C GLY A 112 26.51 -14.83 -4.86
N VAL A 113 26.52 -13.49 -4.81
CA VAL A 113 27.77 -12.71 -4.79
C VAL A 113 28.62 -13.03 -3.55
N ILE A 114 28.02 -13.11 -2.36
CA ILE A 114 28.76 -13.39 -1.12
C ILE A 114 29.30 -14.82 -1.08
N LEU A 115 28.52 -15.81 -1.51
CA LEU A 115 28.97 -17.20 -1.58
C LEU A 115 30.10 -17.36 -2.59
N LEU A 116 30.00 -16.72 -3.76
CA LEU A 116 31.07 -16.73 -4.75
C LEU A 116 32.32 -16.03 -4.23
N PHE A 117 32.18 -14.88 -3.58
CA PHE A 117 33.30 -14.14 -3.01
C PHE A 117 34.05 -14.96 -1.95
N ASN A 118 33.32 -15.49 -0.95
CA ASN A 118 33.93 -16.27 0.12
C ASN A 118 34.51 -17.59 -0.42
N GLY A 119 33.76 -18.32 -1.24
CA GLY A 119 34.23 -19.59 -1.81
C GLY A 119 35.45 -19.43 -2.73
N LEU A 120 35.51 -18.35 -3.52
CA LEU A 120 36.65 -18.06 -4.38
C LEU A 120 37.92 -17.79 -3.55
N LEU A 121 37.79 -17.01 -2.47
CA LEU A 121 38.92 -16.69 -1.60
C LEU A 121 39.36 -17.89 -0.77
N ASP A 122 38.43 -18.74 -0.32
CA ASP A 122 38.76 -20.01 0.34
C ASP A 122 39.60 -20.92 -0.57
N VAL A 123 39.17 -21.11 -1.83
CA VAL A 123 39.89 -21.95 -2.81
C VAL A 123 41.26 -21.37 -3.15
N ALA A 124 41.36 -20.06 -3.29
CA ALA A 124 42.63 -19.38 -3.57
C ALA A 124 43.60 -19.50 -2.38
N SER A 125 43.09 -19.37 -1.15
CA SER A 125 43.88 -19.53 0.07
C SER A 125 44.40 -20.96 0.24
N TYR A 126 43.62 -21.97 -0.19
CA TYR A 126 44.02 -23.38 -0.06
C TYR A 126 45.14 -23.79 -1.03
N ASN A 127 45.13 -23.29 -2.26
CA ASN A 127 46.01 -23.79 -3.32
C ASN A 127 47.44 -23.19 -3.32
N PHE A 128 47.80 -22.32 -2.37
CA PHE A 128 49.14 -21.74 -2.11
C PHE A 128 49.95 -21.17 -3.30
N GLN A 129 49.42 -21.18 -4.52
CA GLN A 129 50.05 -20.58 -5.69
C GLN A 129 49.87 -19.06 -5.64
N LEU A 130 50.97 -18.32 -5.56
CA LEU A 130 50.97 -16.85 -5.44
C LEU A 130 50.15 -16.16 -6.54
N THR A 131 50.10 -16.72 -7.75
CA THR A 131 49.33 -16.19 -8.88
C THR A 131 47.82 -16.31 -8.67
N ALA A 132 47.33 -17.39 -8.05
CA ALA A 132 45.91 -17.59 -7.78
C ALA A 132 45.38 -16.56 -6.77
N ILE A 133 46.19 -16.22 -5.76
CA ILE A 133 45.83 -15.22 -4.72
C ILE A 133 45.64 -13.83 -5.35
N GLN A 134 46.49 -13.44 -6.30
CA GLN A 134 46.38 -12.15 -6.98
C GLN A 134 45.08 -12.04 -7.78
N TRP A 135 44.77 -13.03 -8.61
CA TRP A 135 43.52 -13.05 -9.39
C TRP A 135 42.28 -13.09 -8.49
N ALA A 136 42.33 -13.86 -7.40
CA ALA A 136 41.23 -13.95 -6.45
C ALA A 136 41.01 -12.61 -5.71
N THR A 137 42.08 -11.89 -5.39
CA THR A 137 41.97 -10.53 -4.80
C THR A 137 41.31 -9.55 -5.78
N VAL A 138 41.73 -9.55 -7.05
CA VAL A 138 41.11 -8.70 -8.07
C VAL A 138 39.63 -9.05 -8.26
N ALA A 139 39.31 -10.33 -8.38
CA ALA A 139 37.93 -10.79 -8.47
C ALA A 139 37.11 -10.44 -7.21
N GLY A 140 37.73 -10.54 -6.03
CA GLY A 140 37.13 -10.17 -4.76
C GLY A 140 36.76 -8.69 -4.70
N ASN A 141 37.65 -7.80 -5.15
CA ASN A 141 37.38 -6.36 -5.25
C ASN A 141 36.19 -6.07 -6.18
N VAL A 142 36.12 -6.77 -7.31
CA VAL A 142 35.01 -6.64 -8.27
C VAL A 142 33.69 -7.11 -7.64
N MET A 143 33.69 -8.26 -6.94
CA MET A 143 32.50 -8.78 -6.27
C MET A 143 32.02 -7.87 -5.14
N LEU A 144 32.93 -7.33 -4.32
CA LEU A 144 32.57 -6.34 -3.30
C LEU A 144 31.99 -5.06 -3.92
N SER A 145 32.53 -4.63 -5.06
CA SER A 145 31.98 -3.47 -5.79
C SER A 145 30.57 -3.74 -6.34
N LEU A 146 30.28 -4.98 -6.73
CA LEU A 146 28.95 -5.40 -7.19
C LEU A 146 27.90 -5.37 -6.07
N LEU A 147 28.27 -5.35 -4.79
CA LEU A 147 27.33 -5.21 -3.67
C LEU A 147 26.60 -3.85 -3.66
N SER A 148 27.12 -2.85 -4.36
CA SER A 148 26.42 -1.58 -4.57
C SER A 148 25.09 -1.74 -5.33
N LEU A 149 25.00 -2.72 -6.24
CA LEU A 149 23.80 -3.01 -7.03
C LEU A 149 22.61 -3.46 -6.17
N PRO A 150 22.70 -4.55 -5.37
CA PRO A 150 21.60 -4.95 -4.49
C PRO A 150 21.27 -3.85 -3.47
N GLY A 151 22.25 -3.11 -2.96
CA GLY A 151 22.01 -1.98 -2.06
C GLY A 151 21.15 -0.88 -2.69
N GLY A 152 21.53 -0.41 -3.87
CA GLY A 152 20.77 0.58 -4.63
C GLY A 152 19.38 0.08 -5.03
N LEU A 153 19.28 -1.18 -5.47
CA LEU A 153 18.00 -1.79 -5.85
C LEU A 153 17.04 -1.93 -4.66
N ILE A 154 17.51 -2.34 -3.48
CA ILE A 154 16.69 -2.43 -2.26
C ILE A 154 16.10 -1.06 -1.90
N ILE A 155 16.91 0.00 -1.94
CA ILE A 155 16.45 1.37 -1.66
C ILE A 155 15.43 1.82 -2.71
N ALA A 156 15.71 1.56 -4.00
CA ALA A 156 14.83 1.92 -5.10
C ALA A 156 13.46 1.23 -5.00
N ILE A 157 13.41 -0.09 -4.75
CA ILE A 157 12.14 -0.80 -4.63
C ILE A 157 11.35 -0.38 -3.39
N ARG A 158 12.02 -0.12 -2.26
CA ARG A 158 11.35 0.34 -1.03
C ARG A 158 10.76 1.73 -1.22
N SER A 159 11.54 2.66 -1.77
CA SER A 159 11.07 4.02 -2.05
C SER A 159 9.93 4.02 -3.08
N GLN A 160 10.01 3.21 -4.12
CA GLN A 160 8.94 3.08 -5.12
C GLN A 160 7.67 2.49 -4.49
N HIS A 161 7.79 1.47 -3.64
CA HIS A 161 6.64 0.89 -2.95
C HIS A 161 6.01 1.88 -1.97
N ALA A 162 6.82 2.59 -1.16
CA ALA A 162 6.34 3.65 -0.27
C ALA A 162 5.59 4.75 -1.03
N ARG A 163 6.12 5.22 -2.16
CA ARG A 163 5.43 6.19 -3.03
C ARG A 163 4.08 5.67 -3.54
N ARG A 164 4.01 4.40 -3.97
CA ARG A 164 2.76 3.77 -4.43
C ARG A 164 1.73 3.64 -3.30
N MET A 165 2.19 3.42 -2.07
CA MET A 165 1.31 3.36 -0.89
C MET A 165 0.70 4.72 -0.58
N VAL A 166 1.53 5.76 -0.55
CA VAL A 166 1.07 7.15 -0.36
C VAL A 166 0.07 7.53 -1.45
N GLU A 167 0.40 7.28 -2.72
CA GLU A 167 -0.50 7.60 -3.84
C GLU A 167 -1.84 6.83 -3.76
N ALA A 168 -1.79 5.56 -3.37
CA ALA A 168 -3.00 4.76 -3.18
C ALA A 168 -3.87 5.29 -2.02
N GLU A 169 -3.24 5.77 -0.94
CA GLU A 169 -3.92 6.39 0.19
C GLU A 169 -4.52 7.75 -0.19
N THR A 170 -3.76 8.63 -0.87
CA THR A 170 -4.26 9.91 -1.38
C THR A 170 -5.43 9.73 -2.32
N LYS A 171 -5.39 8.73 -3.21
CA LYS A 171 -6.53 8.40 -4.09
C LYS A 171 -7.74 7.90 -3.32
N ARG A 172 -7.54 7.19 -2.20
CA ARG A 172 -8.63 6.73 -1.33
C ARG A 172 -9.25 7.91 -0.57
N THR A 173 -8.45 8.78 0.03
CA THR A 173 -8.96 9.97 0.75
C THR A 173 -9.64 10.95 -0.20
N ALA A 174 -9.11 11.16 -1.40
CA ALA A 174 -9.77 11.98 -2.43
C ALA A 174 -11.13 11.42 -2.84
N ARG A 175 -11.25 10.09 -3.00
CA ARG A 175 -12.54 9.43 -3.30
C ARG A 175 -13.53 9.53 -2.14
N MET A 176 -13.07 9.37 -0.91
CA MET A 176 -13.93 9.53 0.27
C MET A 176 -14.42 10.98 0.39
N GLY A 177 -13.54 11.96 0.15
CA GLY A 177 -13.91 13.38 0.14
C GLY A 177 -14.88 13.74 -0.98
N ALA A 178 -14.69 13.21 -2.19
CA ALA A 178 -15.60 13.41 -3.32
C ALA A 178 -16.98 12.80 -3.05
N ASN A 179 -17.03 11.54 -2.62
CA ASN A 179 -18.28 10.86 -2.27
C ASN A 179 -18.98 11.55 -1.09
N GLY A 180 -18.23 12.05 -0.12
CA GLY A 180 -18.78 12.82 0.99
C GLY A 180 -19.43 14.11 0.50
N ARG A 181 -18.75 14.88 -0.37
CA ARG A 181 -19.32 16.10 -0.98
C ARG A 181 -20.56 15.79 -1.82
N GLU A 182 -20.57 14.70 -2.56
CA GLU A 182 -21.72 14.25 -3.36
C GLU A 182 -22.89 13.86 -2.46
N GLN A 183 -22.64 13.15 -1.34
CA GLN A 183 -23.67 12.88 -0.34
C GLN A 183 -24.24 14.16 0.26
N TYR A 184 -23.39 15.10 0.69
CA TYR A 184 -23.85 16.39 1.22
C TYR A 184 -24.68 17.15 0.19
N ALA A 185 -24.24 17.23 -1.06
CA ALA A 185 -24.98 17.90 -2.14
C ALA A 185 -26.38 17.29 -2.34
N ASN A 186 -26.48 15.96 -2.38
CA ASN A 186 -27.76 15.25 -2.51
C ASN A 186 -28.67 15.50 -1.29
N THR A 187 -28.12 15.53 -0.08
CA THR A 187 -28.92 15.83 1.12
C THR A 187 -29.44 17.26 1.10
N TYR A 188 -28.62 18.25 0.71
CA TYR A 188 -29.08 19.63 0.53
C TYR A 188 -30.17 19.77 -0.53
N GLU A 189 -30.02 19.05 -1.66
CA GLU A 189 -31.03 19.04 -2.71
C GLU A 189 -32.35 18.41 -2.23
N GLN A 190 -32.27 17.34 -1.43
CA GLN A 190 -33.45 16.74 -0.80
C GLN A 190 -34.16 17.72 0.14
N TYR A 191 -33.43 18.40 1.05
CA TYR A 191 -34.02 19.41 1.94
C TYR A 191 -34.64 20.58 1.16
N ALA A 192 -33.99 21.03 0.09
CA ALA A 192 -34.53 22.08 -0.77
C ALA A 192 -35.83 21.65 -1.47
N ASN A 193 -35.92 20.39 -1.91
CA ASN A 193 -37.13 19.83 -2.52
C ASN A 193 -38.26 19.61 -1.50
N GLU A 194 -37.94 19.19 -0.29
CA GLU A 194 -38.90 19.09 0.82
C GLU A 194 -39.45 20.48 1.22
N ALA A 195 -38.58 21.49 1.30
CA ALA A 195 -39.02 22.87 1.56
C ALA A 195 -39.92 23.42 0.44
N ARG A 196 -39.59 23.16 -0.83
CA ARG A 196 -40.42 23.55 -1.98
C ARG A 196 -41.76 22.85 -2.02
N THR A 197 -41.80 21.56 -1.71
CA THR A 197 -43.06 20.79 -1.68
C THR A 197 -43.94 21.22 -0.49
N GLY A 198 -43.34 21.46 0.68
CA GLY A 198 -44.03 22.03 1.84
C GLY A 198 -44.63 23.42 1.55
N ALA A 199 -43.84 24.34 0.98
CA ALA A 199 -44.32 25.67 0.60
C ALA A 199 -45.47 25.58 -0.42
N ASN A 200 -45.34 24.75 -1.45
CA ASN A 200 -46.42 24.53 -2.43
C ASN A 200 -47.69 23.97 -1.80
N LYS A 201 -47.59 23.12 -0.77
CA LYS A 201 -48.75 22.58 -0.05
C LYS A 201 -49.48 23.69 0.71
N VAL A 202 -48.74 24.51 1.47
CA VAL A 202 -49.32 25.64 2.22
C VAL A 202 -49.97 26.66 1.27
N THR A 203 -49.27 27.05 0.20
CA THR A 203 -49.80 27.97 -0.80
C THR A 203 -51.05 27.40 -1.49
N ARG A 204 -51.07 26.09 -1.76
CA ARG A 204 -52.26 25.41 -2.30
C ARG A 204 -53.44 25.48 -1.34
N GLU A 205 -53.23 25.18 -0.07
CA GLU A 205 -54.30 25.21 0.94
C GLU A 205 -54.89 26.62 1.08
N ILE A 206 -54.03 27.64 1.20
CA ILE A 206 -54.45 29.05 1.25
C ILE A 206 -55.24 29.42 -0.02
N PHE A 207 -54.74 29.03 -1.19
CA PHE A 207 -55.40 29.30 -2.47
C PHE A 207 -56.81 28.69 -2.52
N VAL A 208 -56.95 27.41 -2.16
CA VAL A 208 -58.24 26.70 -2.21
C VAL A 208 -59.24 27.30 -1.22
N THR A 209 -58.80 27.61 0.01
CA THR A 209 -59.66 28.22 1.03
C THR A 209 -60.14 29.61 0.61
N GLN A 210 -59.26 30.47 0.07
CA GLN A 210 -59.66 31.79 -0.42
C GLN A 210 -60.60 31.70 -1.64
N TRP A 211 -60.35 30.75 -2.54
CA TRP A 211 -61.22 30.54 -3.70
C TRP A 211 -62.65 30.11 -3.31
N GLN A 212 -62.77 29.22 -2.32
CA GLN A 212 -64.06 28.81 -1.75
C GLN A 212 -64.76 29.99 -1.05
N ALA A 213 -64.03 30.79 -0.27
CA ALA A 213 -64.58 31.95 0.44
C ALA A 213 -65.11 33.05 -0.50
N ASN A 214 -64.45 33.24 -1.66
CA ASN A 214 -64.82 34.27 -2.65
C ASN A 214 -65.94 33.85 -3.62
N GLY A 215 -66.64 32.74 -3.34
CA GLY A 215 -67.77 32.28 -4.15
C GLY A 215 -67.35 31.91 -5.59
N HIS A 216 -66.17 31.31 -5.76
CA HIS A 216 -65.65 30.78 -7.03
C HIS A 216 -65.37 31.84 -8.12
N LYS A 217 -65.30 33.13 -7.78
CA LYS A 217 -65.11 34.20 -8.76
C LYS A 217 -63.65 34.29 -9.22
N SER A 218 -63.38 33.70 -10.39
CA SER A 218 -62.14 33.77 -11.20
C SER A 218 -60.85 33.22 -10.57
N ILE A 219 -60.47 32.00 -10.99
CA ILE A 219 -59.18 31.35 -10.66
C ILE A 219 -57.99 32.21 -11.12
N ALA A 220 -58.11 32.88 -12.27
CA ALA A 220 -57.02 33.67 -12.85
C ALA A 220 -56.71 34.94 -12.04
N ALA A 221 -57.74 35.59 -11.49
CA ALA A 221 -57.56 36.78 -10.66
C ALA A 221 -56.84 36.43 -9.35
N LEU A 222 -57.31 35.38 -8.67
CA LEU A 222 -56.71 34.92 -7.41
C LEU A 222 -55.30 34.35 -7.62
N ALA A 223 -55.03 33.70 -8.75
CA ALA A 223 -53.71 33.19 -9.09
C ALA A 223 -52.70 34.34 -9.28
N ASN A 224 -53.10 35.43 -9.93
CA ASN A 224 -52.26 36.63 -10.05
C ASN A 224 -52.00 37.30 -8.70
N GLU A 225 -53.00 37.36 -7.81
CA GLU A 225 -52.87 37.96 -6.48
C GLU A 225 -51.88 37.20 -5.59
N LEU A 226 -51.94 35.86 -5.61
CA LEU A 226 -51.04 35.00 -4.83
C LEU A 226 -49.72 34.69 -5.55
N GLY A 227 -49.48 35.27 -6.73
CA GLY A 227 -48.26 35.06 -7.52
C GLY A 227 -48.07 33.62 -8.01
N VAL A 228 -49.16 32.86 -8.16
CA VAL A 228 -49.15 31.47 -8.60
C VAL A 228 -49.46 31.39 -10.10
N ASN A 229 -48.77 30.50 -10.82
CA ASN A 229 -49.09 30.25 -12.23
C ASN A 229 -50.56 29.80 -12.39
N PRO A 230 -51.37 30.45 -13.25
CA PRO A 230 -52.79 30.11 -13.43
C PRO A 230 -53.06 28.64 -13.78
N ARG A 231 -52.16 27.99 -14.52
CA ARG A 231 -52.28 26.56 -14.86
C ARG A 231 -52.13 25.66 -13.63
N THR A 232 -51.22 26.02 -12.72
CA THR A 232 -50.99 25.30 -11.47
C THR A 232 -52.18 25.48 -10.53
N ALA A 233 -52.69 26.70 -10.39
CA ALA A 233 -53.88 27.02 -9.62
C ALA A 233 -55.13 26.25 -10.13
N GLN A 234 -55.33 26.19 -11.45
CA GLN A 234 -56.42 25.42 -12.06
C GLN A 234 -56.32 23.92 -11.74
N LYS A 235 -55.11 23.36 -11.74
CA LYS A 235 -54.86 21.97 -11.38
C LYS A 235 -55.14 21.70 -9.89
N TRP A 236 -54.84 22.65 -9.01
CA TRP A 236 -55.12 22.53 -7.58
C TRP A 236 -56.61 22.47 -7.28
N VAL A 237 -57.40 23.32 -7.94
CA VAL A 237 -58.86 23.35 -7.85
C VAL A 237 -59.48 22.07 -8.43
N LYS A 238 -58.94 21.54 -9.54
CA LYS A 238 -59.44 20.29 -10.14
C LYS A 238 -59.20 19.05 -9.27
N ASN A 239 -58.18 19.10 -8.41
CA ASN A 239 -57.71 17.97 -7.60
C ASN A 239 -58.04 18.11 -6.10
N GLY A 240 -58.80 19.14 -5.70
CA GLY A 240 -59.21 19.41 -4.31
C GLY A 240 -60.72 19.49 -4.23
#